data_AF-A0A1J4YYM3-F1
#
_entry.id   AF-A0A1J4YYM3-F1
#
_cell.length_a   1.000
_cell.length_b   1.000
_cell.length_c   1.000
_cell.angle_alpha   90.00
_cell.angle_beta   90.00
_cell.angle_gamma   90.00
#
_symmetry.space_group_name_H-M   'P 1'
#
loop_
_entity.id
_entity.type
_entity.pdbx_description
1 polymer ?
#
loop_
_entity_poly.entity_id
_entity_poly.type
_entity_poly.pdbx_seq_one_letter_code
_entity_poly.pdbx_strand_id
1 'polypeptide(L)'
;MGCLRPEKEIGAYIDGELEFAKSEAMKMHLQRCGRCRRIEARLRQAKDVLLVFKNEGLPADFKLDMADMRAQISFGQASFQRLKLFIFASLFFCLLFLALPLLYRPAATRLFPLVGETIVSNGPSAFRMERWASVVLRKGDRINQESGKLAIIELEKGAFILLKEKASAVIVSNRHNRLTGSSGYVIKLTNGSALVWVPDNAKLFSLKMEAVNASVRPLAGAAFYMEEGPGYSLVQAAKGRVVFEPLSARYYRVMKLDSGSQAYVTAAGVRTGVIAGDTTQAMVKELESMHVFLKNTIIKPAPGLLPVRGREVDYWGSE
;
A
#
# COMPACT_ATOMS: atom_id res chain seq x y z
N MET A 1 4.98 5.10 30.14
CA MET A 1 4.39 6.45 30.05
C MET A 1 3.88 6.67 28.62
N GLY A 2 2.61 7.03 28.45
CA GLY A 2 2.01 7.24 27.12
C GLY A 2 2.50 8.51 26.43
N CYS A 3 2.45 8.56 25.09
CA CYS A 3 2.96 9.67 24.27
C CYS A 3 2.02 10.89 24.17
N LEU A 4 0.78 10.79 24.66
CA LEU A 4 -0.27 11.80 24.44
C LEU A 4 0.06 13.18 25.02
N ARG A 5 0.67 13.22 26.21
CA ARG A 5 1.04 14.49 26.86
C ARG A 5 2.29 15.11 26.25
N PRO A 6 3.39 14.35 26.02
CA PRO A 6 4.54 14.87 25.30
C PRO A 6 4.21 15.43 23.92
N GLU A 7 3.38 14.76 23.11
CA GLU A 7 3.07 15.23 21.74
C GLU A 7 2.51 16.65 21.68
N LYS A 8 1.69 17.06 22.66
CA LYS A 8 1.11 18.41 22.71
C LYS A 8 2.12 19.49 23.14
N GLU A 9 3.18 19.09 23.84
CA GLU A 9 4.17 19.99 24.43
C GLU A 9 5.42 20.16 23.53
N ILE A 10 5.55 19.40 22.42
CA ILE A 10 6.71 19.48 21.50
C ILE A 10 6.84 20.87 20.86
N GLY A 11 5.73 21.52 20.50
CA GLY A 11 5.77 22.88 19.93
C GLY A 11 6.40 23.88 20.90
N ALA A 12 5.84 23.98 22.11
CA ALA A 12 6.37 24.82 23.18
C ALA A 12 7.83 24.48 23.54
N TYR A 13 8.23 23.21 23.46
CA TYR A 13 9.63 22.81 23.63
C TYR A 13 10.54 23.41 22.54
N ILE A 14 10.14 23.35 21.27
CA ILE A 14 10.90 23.87 20.13
C ILE A 14 10.98 25.40 20.17
N ASP A 15 9.95 26.06 20.70
CA ASP A 15 9.90 27.51 20.87
C ASP A 15 10.58 28.01 22.15
N GLY A 16 11.01 27.09 23.02
CA GLY A 16 11.68 27.43 24.28
C GLY A 16 10.72 27.98 25.34
N GLU A 17 9.41 27.77 25.18
CA GLU A 17 8.35 28.26 26.06
C GLU A 17 8.04 27.30 27.23
N LEU A 18 8.65 26.11 27.25
CA LEU A 18 8.51 25.19 28.38
C LEU A 18 9.34 25.62 29.59
N GLU A 19 8.73 25.55 30.77
CA GLU A 19 9.43 25.61 32.06
C GLU A 19 10.61 24.62 32.11
N PHE A 20 11.70 25.00 32.77
CA PHE A 20 12.95 24.23 32.81
C PHE A 20 12.75 22.74 33.15
N ALA A 21 11.96 22.44 34.20
CA ALA A 21 11.69 21.07 34.61
C ALA A 21 10.96 20.24 33.53
N LYS A 22 10.01 20.86 32.81
CA LYS A 22 9.29 20.21 31.70
C LYS A 22 10.18 20.04 30.47
N SER A 23 11.05 21.02 30.20
CA SER A 23 12.02 20.97 29.11
C SER A 23 13.00 19.80 29.27
N GLU A 24 13.56 19.59 30.47
CA GLU A 24 14.43 18.44 30.76
C GLU A 24 13.66 17.10 30.67
N ALA A 25 12.43 17.03 31.18
CA ALA A 25 11.59 15.85 31.02
C ALA A 25 11.29 15.52 29.55
N MET A 26 11.01 16.54 28.72
CA MET A 26 10.79 16.40 27.28
C MET A 26 12.04 15.90 26.57
N LYS A 27 13.20 16.48 26.88
CA LYS A 27 14.50 16.04 26.35
C LYS A 27 14.78 14.57 26.63
N MET A 28 14.58 14.12 27.87
CA MET A 28 14.69 12.70 28.23
C MET A 28 13.68 11.82 27.46
N HIS A 29 12.46 12.30 27.25
CA HIS A 29 11.46 11.57 26.48
C HIS A 29 11.84 11.42 25.00
N LEU A 30 12.33 12.49 24.36
CA LEU A 30 12.74 12.50 22.94
C LEU A 30 13.95 11.59 22.68
N GLN A 31 14.81 11.41 23.68
CA GLN A 31 15.91 10.42 23.64
C GLN A 31 15.42 8.97 23.61
N ARG A 32 14.23 8.67 24.15
CA ARG A 32 13.69 7.30 24.24
C ARG A 32 12.58 7.01 23.22
N CYS A 33 11.81 8.02 22.83
CA CYS A 33 10.63 7.85 21.98
C CYS A 33 10.91 8.23 20.52
N GLY A 34 11.10 7.23 19.65
CA GLY A 34 11.32 7.45 18.21
C GLY A 34 10.13 8.09 17.49
N ARG A 35 8.90 7.97 18.00
CA ARG A 35 7.72 8.66 17.45
C ARG A 35 7.78 10.16 17.71
N CYS A 36 7.93 10.58 18.96
CA CYS A 36 8.01 11.99 19.33
C CYS A 36 9.22 12.68 18.70
N ARG A 37 10.37 11.99 18.58
CA ARG A 37 11.55 12.52 17.87
C ARG A 37 11.29 12.86 16.40
N ARG A 38 10.51 12.03 15.70
CA ARG A 38 10.12 12.31 14.30
C ARG A 38 9.19 13.52 14.18
N ILE A 39 8.31 13.72 15.15
CA ILE A 39 7.42 14.88 15.21
C ILE A 39 8.25 16.15 15.49
N GLU A 40 9.16 16.10 16.47
CA GLU A 40 10.09 17.19 16.77
C GLU A 40 10.91 17.61 15.54
N ALA A 41 11.52 16.65 14.83
CA ALA A 41 12.32 16.93 13.65
C ALA A 41 11.51 17.63 12.54
N ARG A 42 10.25 17.22 12.31
CA ARG A 42 9.36 17.86 11.33
C ARG A 42 8.98 19.28 11.73
N LEU A 43 8.70 19.51 13.00
CA LEU A 43 8.35 20.84 13.50
C LEU A 43 9.54 21.79 13.45
N ARG A 44 10.75 21.33 13.76
CA ARG A 44 11.99 22.11 13.58
C ARG A 44 12.19 22.50 12.11
N GLN A 45 12.06 21.53 11.19
CA GLN A 45 12.18 21.81 9.76
C GLN A 45 11.14 22.85 9.30
N ALA A 46 9.90 22.76 9.76
CA ALA A 46 8.88 23.75 9.45
C ALA A 46 9.22 25.15 10.02
N LYS A 47 9.73 25.21 11.26
CA LYS A 47 10.19 26.46 11.89
C LYS A 47 11.35 27.09 11.12
N ASP A 48 12.32 26.30 10.68
CA ASP A 48 13.47 26.79 9.91
C ASP A 48 13.01 27.41 8.58
N VAL A 49 12.08 26.75 7.88
CA VAL A 49 11.47 27.28 6.65
C VAL A 49 10.74 28.61 6.92
N LEU A 50 9.98 28.71 8.00
CA LEU A 50 9.29 29.95 8.38
C LEU A 50 10.26 31.08 8.74
N LEU A 51 11.41 30.77 9.35
CA LEU A 51 12.45 31.76 9.65
C LEU A 51 13.13 32.29 8.39
N VAL A 52 13.35 31.45 7.38
CA VAL A 52 13.85 31.89 6.07
C VAL A 52 12.88 32.89 5.44
N PHE A 53 11.58 32.58 5.40
CA PHE A 53 10.56 33.50 4.88
C PHE A 53 10.48 34.82 5.66
N LYS A 54 10.72 34.81 6.97
CA LYS A 54 10.73 36.02 7.80
C LYS A 54 11.91 36.94 7.45
N ASN A 55 13.06 36.38 7.12
CA ASN A 55 14.30 37.13 6.91
C ASN A 55 14.51 37.56 5.46
N GLU A 56 14.15 36.72 4.49
CA GLU A 56 14.35 36.99 3.05
C GLU A 56 13.18 37.75 2.41
N GLY A 57 12.09 37.94 3.17
CA GLY A 57 10.83 38.41 2.63
C GLY A 57 10.11 37.29 1.88
N LEU A 58 8.78 37.33 1.86
CA LEU A 58 8.02 36.42 1.02
C LEU A 58 8.30 36.79 -0.45
N PRO A 59 8.53 35.82 -1.34
CA PRO A 59 8.60 36.08 -2.78
C PRO A 59 7.38 36.91 -3.17
N ALA A 60 7.55 37.96 -3.97
CA ALA A 60 6.45 38.87 -4.34
C ALA A 60 5.23 38.13 -4.96
N ASP A 61 5.47 36.95 -5.49
CA ASP A 61 4.50 36.11 -6.19
C ASP A 61 3.84 35.06 -5.27
N PHE A 62 4.29 34.96 -4.02
CA PHE A 62 3.79 34.00 -3.05
C PHE A 62 2.44 34.43 -2.49
N LYS A 63 1.38 34.12 -3.22
CA LYS A 63 0.00 34.19 -2.72
C LYS A 63 -0.27 32.95 -1.89
N LEU A 64 -0.17 33.08 -0.57
CA LEU A 64 -0.69 32.07 0.34
C LEU A 64 -2.22 32.11 0.23
N ASP A 65 -2.80 31.25 -0.60
CA ASP A 65 -4.25 31.18 -0.74
C ASP A 65 -4.86 30.57 0.53
N MET A 66 -5.30 31.45 1.42
CA MET A 66 -5.97 31.08 2.66
C MET A 66 -7.28 30.31 2.42
N ALA A 67 -7.87 30.40 1.22
CA ALA A 67 -9.01 29.57 0.84
C ALA A 67 -8.60 28.09 0.69
N ASP A 68 -7.42 27.84 0.13
CA ASP A 68 -6.92 26.49 -0.12
C ASP A 68 -6.48 25.79 1.18
N MET A 69 -5.87 26.53 2.11
CA MET A 69 -5.61 26.04 3.47
C MET A 69 -6.89 25.77 4.27
N ARG A 70 -7.91 26.64 4.17
CA ARG A 70 -9.23 26.37 4.77
C ARG A 70 -9.92 25.18 4.12
N ALA A 71 -9.75 24.97 2.82
CA ALA A 71 -10.28 23.79 2.14
C ALA A 71 -9.62 22.52 2.69
N GLN A 72 -8.29 22.49 2.88
CA GLN A 72 -7.59 21.34 3.47
C GLN A 72 -8.00 21.06 4.92
N ILE A 73 -8.21 22.09 5.74
CA ILE A 73 -8.67 21.91 7.14
C ILE A 73 -10.14 21.46 7.19
N SER A 74 -11.00 21.97 6.31
CA SER A 74 -12.42 21.59 6.24
C SER A 74 -12.65 20.18 5.65
N PHE A 75 -11.73 19.67 4.80
CA PHE A 75 -11.71 18.27 4.37
C PHE A 75 -11.60 17.28 5.55
N GLY A 76 -10.90 17.67 6.63
CA GLY A 76 -10.83 16.90 7.87
C GLY A 76 -12.16 16.84 8.65
N GLN A 77 -12.99 17.88 8.56
CA GLN A 77 -14.31 17.92 9.20
C GLN A 77 -15.39 17.19 8.38
N ALA A 78 -15.35 17.31 7.05
CA ALA A 78 -16.30 16.63 6.16
C ALA A 78 -16.13 15.10 6.17
N SER A 79 -14.89 14.61 6.28
CA SER A 79 -14.61 13.18 6.44
C SER A 79 -15.09 12.64 7.79
N PHE A 80 -15.02 13.44 8.86
CA PHE A 80 -15.53 13.08 10.18
C PHE A 80 -17.07 13.00 10.22
N GLN A 81 -17.76 13.90 9.51
CA GLN A 81 -19.22 13.86 9.32
C GLN A 81 -19.65 12.61 8.54
N ARG A 82 -18.94 12.26 7.46
CA ARG A 82 -19.21 11.04 6.69
C ARG A 82 -19.00 9.78 7.54
N LEU A 83 -17.93 9.74 8.34
CA LEU A 83 -17.68 8.61 9.24
C LEU A 83 -18.79 8.45 10.28
N LYS A 84 -19.29 9.55 10.87
CA LYS A 84 -20.44 9.51 11.78
C LYS A 84 -21.68 8.96 11.08
N LEU A 85 -21.98 9.42 9.86
CA LEU A 85 -23.13 8.94 9.10
C LEU A 85 -23.05 7.43 8.80
N PHE A 86 -21.86 6.94 8.44
CA PHE A 86 -21.61 5.52 8.22
C PHE A 86 -21.81 4.68 9.49
N ILE A 87 -21.33 5.16 10.64
CA ILE A 87 -21.52 4.48 11.93
C ILE A 87 -23.01 4.42 12.28
N PHE A 88 -23.76 5.52 12.10
CA PHE A 88 -25.20 5.54 12.35
C PHE A 88 -25.98 4.62 11.40
N ALA A 89 -25.67 4.63 10.11
CA ALA A 89 -26.30 3.74 9.14
C ALA A 89 -26.03 2.26 9.47
N SER A 90 -24.79 1.91 9.82
CA SER A 90 -24.43 0.55 10.22
C SER A 90 -25.17 0.10 11.49
N LEU A 91 -25.26 0.96 12.51
CA LEU A 91 -26.01 0.68 13.72
C LEU A 91 -27.50 0.49 13.44
N PHE A 92 -28.08 1.32 12.56
CA PHE A 92 -29.47 1.19 12.15
C PHE A 92 -29.75 -0.15 11.47
N PHE A 93 -28.91 -0.57 10.52
CA PHE A 93 -29.05 -1.86 9.86
C PHE A 93 -28.88 -3.04 10.83
N CYS A 94 -27.93 -2.97 11.78
CA CYS A 94 -27.79 -4.00 12.81
C CYS A 94 -29.04 -4.11 13.70
N LEU A 95 -29.63 -2.98 14.10
CA LEU A 95 -30.86 -2.97 14.90
C LEU A 95 -32.05 -3.51 14.09
N LEU A 96 -32.15 -3.17 12.79
CA LEU A 96 -33.18 -3.70 11.91
C LEU A 96 -33.09 -5.24 11.79
N PHE A 97 -31.87 -5.77 11.61
CA PHE A 97 -31.62 -7.22 11.54
C PHE A 97 -31.93 -7.94 12.85
N LEU A 98 -31.66 -7.31 14.00
CA LEU A 98 -32.01 -7.87 15.31
C LEU A 98 -33.52 -7.82 15.60
N ALA A 99 -34.24 -6.84 15.02
CA ALA A 99 -35.68 -6.71 15.17
C ALA A 99 -36.48 -7.62 14.22
N LEU A 100 -35.91 -7.99 13.07
CA LEU A 100 -36.58 -8.83 12.06
C LEU A 100 -37.14 -10.15 12.62
N PRO A 101 -36.41 -10.94 13.45
CA PRO A 101 -36.92 -12.17 14.05
C PRO A 101 -38.06 -11.96 15.05
N LEU A 102 -38.15 -10.77 15.67
CA LEU A 102 -39.23 -10.43 16.60
C LEU A 102 -40.51 -10.05 15.85
N LEU A 103 -40.37 -9.45 14.67
CA LEU A 103 -41.48 -9.08 13.80
C LEU A 103 -41.96 -10.27 12.95
N TYR A 104 -41.07 -11.19 12.62
CA TYR A 104 -41.36 -12.38 11.84
C TYR A 104 -41.54 -13.59 12.77
N ARG A 105 -42.70 -13.70 13.43
CA ARG A 105 -43.11 -14.94 14.11
C ARG A 105 -43.52 -15.96 13.04
N PRO A 106 -42.74 -17.03 12.77
CA PRO A 106 -43.17 -18.03 11.82
C PRO A 106 -44.26 -18.88 12.47
N ALA A 107 -45.40 -18.99 11.80
CA ALA A 107 -46.35 -20.06 12.08
C ALA A 107 -45.66 -21.39 11.72
N ALA A 108 -45.55 -22.25 12.74
CA ALA A 108 -45.11 -23.64 12.74
C ALA A 108 -44.76 -24.29 11.38
N THR A 109 -43.54 -24.85 11.28
CA THR A 109 -43.29 -26.06 10.50
C THR A 109 -42.20 -26.89 11.16
N ARG A 110 -42.52 -28.17 11.37
CA ARG A 110 -41.64 -29.23 11.88
C ARG A 110 -40.71 -29.73 10.76
N LEU A 111 -39.59 -30.33 11.20
CA LEU A 111 -38.76 -31.39 10.57
C LEU A 111 -37.35 -31.00 10.06
N PHE A 112 -36.38 -31.45 10.86
CA PHE A 112 -35.06 -32.07 10.56
C PHE A 112 -33.88 -31.27 9.94
N PRO A 113 -32.62 -31.71 10.21
CA PRO A 113 -31.48 -30.81 10.40
C PRO A 113 -30.42 -30.84 9.27
N LEU A 114 -29.60 -29.76 9.30
CA LEU A 114 -28.16 -29.68 8.99
C LEU A 114 -27.66 -30.26 7.66
N VAL A 115 -27.49 -29.39 6.65
CA VAL A 115 -26.19 -29.16 5.97
C VAL A 115 -26.14 -27.68 5.63
N GLY A 116 -25.12 -26.98 6.10
CA GLY A 116 -24.95 -25.54 5.93
C GLY A 116 -24.31 -25.21 4.59
N GLU A 117 -25.08 -24.58 3.71
CA GLU A 117 -24.58 -23.67 2.69
C GLU A 117 -25.42 -22.40 2.75
N THR A 118 -24.77 -21.24 2.86
CA THR A 118 -25.43 -19.95 2.67
C THR A 118 -24.51 -19.06 1.84
N ILE A 119 -24.87 -18.95 0.56
CA ILE A 119 -24.52 -17.83 -0.31
C ILE A 119 -25.73 -16.87 -0.30
N VAL A 120 -25.49 -15.61 -0.73
CA VAL A 120 -26.44 -14.51 -1.07
C VAL A 120 -26.51 -13.44 0.06
N SER A 121 -26.27 -12.13 -0.11
CA SER A 121 -26.32 -11.22 -1.28
C SER A 121 -25.59 -9.87 -1.08
N ASN A 122 -25.12 -9.28 -2.20
CA ASN A 122 -25.32 -7.90 -2.70
C ASN A 122 -24.96 -6.64 -1.87
N GLY A 123 -23.84 -5.98 -2.24
CA GLY A 123 -23.42 -4.61 -1.91
C GLY A 123 -21.96 -4.35 -2.38
N PRO A 124 -21.51 -3.11 -2.71
CA PRO A 124 -20.28 -2.89 -3.48
C PRO A 124 -19.02 -3.22 -2.66
N SER A 125 -18.39 -4.34 -3.01
CA SER A 125 -16.98 -4.68 -2.80
C SER A 125 -16.38 -4.35 -1.43
N ALA A 126 -16.91 -4.95 -0.35
CA ALA A 126 -16.15 -5.08 0.88
C ALA A 126 -15.03 -6.10 0.67
N PHE A 127 -13.83 -5.65 0.31
CA PHE A 127 -12.66 -6.52 0.22
C PHE A 127 -12.33 -7.10 1.60
N ARG A 128 -12.49 -8.42 1.76
CA ARG A 128 -12.03 -9.12 2.96
C ARG A 128 -10.52 -9.31 2.84
N MET A 129 -9.75 -8.39 3.40
CA MET A 129 -8.31 -8.63 3.60
C MET A 129 -8.14 -9.66 4.73
N GLU A 130 -7.98 -10.93 4.36
CA GLU A 130 -7.44 -11.91 5.30
C GLU A 130 -6.00 -11.52 5.62
N ARG A 131 -5.67 -11.43 6.91
CA ARG A 131 -4.35 -11.00 7.37
C ARG A 131 -3.39 -12.16 7.17
N TRP A 132 -2.62 -12.13 6.08
CA TRP A 132 -1.54 -13.08 5.89
C TRP A 132 -0.42 -12.77 6.88
N ALA A 133 0.00 -13.78 7.62
CA ALA A 133 1.25 -13.75 8.36
C ALA A 133 2.38 -13.38 7.39
N SER A 134 3.40 -12.66 7.85
CA SER A 134 4.59 -12.39 7.05
C SER A 134 5.24 -13.72 6.63
N VAL A 135 4.93 -14.21 5.43
CA VAL A 135 5.50 -15.47 4.92
C VAL A 135 6.90 -15.17 4.40
N VAL A 136 7.89 -15.87 4.93
CA VAL A 136 9.25 -15.84 4.37
C VAL A 136 9.22 -16.59 3.05
N LEU A 137 9.20 -15.84 1.96
CA LEU A 137 9.13 -16.36 0.62
C LEU A 137 10.44 -17.04 0.19
N ARG A 138 10.33 -18.26 -0.34
CA ARG A 138 11.43 -19.07 -0.87
C ARG A 138 11.40 -19.09 -2.39
N LYS A 139 12.54 -19.44 -2.97
CA LYS A 139 12.64 -19.69 -4.41
C LYS A 139 11.72 -20.87 -4.77
N GLY A 140 10.89 -20.69 -5.79
CA GLY A 140 9.94 -21.69 -6.27
C GLY A 140 8.52 -21.50 -5.74
N ASP A 141 8.34 -20.68 -4.71
CA ASP A 141 7.02 -20.43 -4.14
C ASP A 141 6.10 -19.83 -5.21
N ARG A 142 4.89 -20.41 -5.30
CA ARG A 142 3.81 -19.95 -6.16
C ARG A 142 2.71 -19.33 -5.30
N ILE A 143 2.26 -18.16 -5.70
CA ILE A 143 1.17 -17.44 -5.05
C ILE A 143 0.07 -17.33 -6.08
N ASN A 144 -1.06 -18.01 -5.83
CA ASN A 144 -2.25 -17.96 -6.66
C ASN A 144 -3.35 -17.24 -5.89
N GLN A 145 -3.94 -16.20 -6.48
CA GLN A 145 -5.07 -15.50 -5.89
C GLN A 145 -6.39 -16.09 -6.37
N GLU A 146 -7.27 -16.39 -5.42
CA GLU A 146 -8.65 -16.76 -5.70
C GLU A 146 -9.47 -15.50 -6.05
N SER A 147 -10.66 -15.71 -6.60
CA SER A 147 -11.60 -14.60 -6.85
C SER A 147 -12.00 -13.94 -5.52
N GLY A 148 -12.09 -12.61 -5.48
CA GLY A 148 -12.44 -11.86 -4.27
C GLY A 148 -11.32 -11.73 -3.23
N LYS A 149 -10.12 -12.27 -3.49
CA LYS A 149 -8.96 -12.19 -2.59
C LYS A 149 -7.85 -11.34 -3.21
N LEU A 150 -7.17 -10.61 -2.32
CA LEU A 150 -5.98 -9.83 -2.62
C LEU A 150 -4.81 -10.39 -1.81
N ALA A 151 -3.61 -10.40 -2.39
CA ALA A 151 -2.40 -10.72 -1.66
C ALA A 151 -1.38 -9.60 -1.73
N ILE A 152 -0.68 -9.40 -0.63
CA ILE A 152 0.39 -8.43 -0.53
C ILE A 152 1.68 -9.20 -0.29
N ILE A 153 2.63 -9.01 -1.20
CA ILE A 153 3.99 -9.51 -1.10
C ILE A 153 4.86 -8.35 -0.63
N GLU A 154 5.30 -8.38 0.62
CA GLU A 154 6.29 -7.43 1.12
C GLU A 154 7.70 -7.93 0.78
N LEU A 155 8.51 -7.04 0.20
CA LEU A 155 9.90 -7.27 -0.16
C LEU A 155 10.82 -6.51 0.79
N GLU A 156 12.12 -6.77 0.69
CA GLU A 156 13.12 -6.04 1.48
C GLU A 156 12.96 -4.52 1.36
N LYS A 157 13.17 -3.82 2.48
CA LYS A 157 13.14 -2.34 2.58
C LYS A 157 11.78 -1.71 2.24
N GLY A 158 10.69 -2.44 2.38
CA GLY A 158 9.32 -1.90 2.31
C GLY A 158 8.80 -1.68 0.90
N ALA A 159 9.46 -2.25 -0.12
CA ALA A 159 8.81 -2.44 -1.42
C ALA A 159 7.70 -3.49 -1.26
N PHE A 160 6.61 -3.34 -2.00
CA PHE A 160 5.54 -4.33 -1.96
C PHE A 160 4.86 -4.51 -3.31
N ILE A 161 4.26 -5.67 -3.50
CA ILE A 161 3.46 -6.03 -4.66
C ILE A 161 2.08 -6.44 -4.15
N LEU A 162 1.05 -5.72 -4.57
CA LEU A 162 -0.34 -6.12 -4.41
C LEU A 162 -0.75 -6.93 -5.64
N LEU A 163 -0.98 -8.22 -5.46
CA LEU A 163 -1.63 -9.07 -6.45
C LEU A 163 -3.14 -8.86 -6.37
N LYS A 164 -3.74 -8.51 -7.52
CA LYS A 164 -5.19 -8.40 -7.66
C LYS A 164 -5.83 -9.80 -7.81
N GLU A 165 -7.16 -9.84 -7.80
CA GLU A 165 -7.91 -11.08 -7.93
C GLU A 165 -7.49 -11.89 -9.16
N LYS A 166 -7.43 -13.21 -9.01
CA LYS A 166 -7.02 -14.15 -10.08
C LYS A 166 -5.58 -13.98 -10.57
N ALA A 167 -4.78 -13.12 -9.95
CA ALA A 167 -3.37 -13.00 -10.29
C ALA A 167 -2.57 -14.19 -9.75
N SER A 168 -1.56 -14.60 -10.52
CA SER A 168 -0.62 -15.64 -10.13
C SER A 168 0.81 -15.15 -10.29
N ALA A 169 1.64 -15.38 -9.28
CA ALA A 169 3.04 -15.00 -9.26
C ALA A 169 3.94 -16.13 -8.75
N VAL A 170 5.15 -16.21 -9.30
CA VAL A 170 6.16 -17.21 -8.91
C VAL A 170 7.46 -16.52 -8.57
N ILE A 171 8.09 -16.94 -7.48
CA ILE A 171 9.36 -16.37 -7.02
C ILE A 171 10.50 -17.17 -7.63
N VAL A 172 11.05 -16.65 -8.73
CA VAL A 172 12.00 -17.38 -9.57
C VAL A 172 13.40 -17.43 -8.96
N SER A 173 13.84 -16.35 -8.33
CA SER A 173 15.11 -16.34 -7.61
C SER A 173 15.18 -15.26 -6.55
N ASN A 174 15.76 -15.64 -5.42
CA ASN A 174 16.37 -14.73 -4.47
C ASN A 174 17.89 -14.94 -4.53
N ARG A 175 18.52 -14.58 -5.66
CA ARG A 175 19.97 -14.72 -5.80
C ARG A 175 20.62 -13.37 -5.50
N HIS A 176 21.54 -13.39 -4.54
CA HIS A 176 22.60 -12.39 -4.46
C HIS A 176 23.41 -12.48 -5.75
N ASN A 177 23.32 -11.45 -6.60
CA ASN A 177 24.24 -11.35 -7.70
C ASN A 177 25.61 -10.98 -7.13
N ARG A 178 26.51 -11.96 -7.01
CA ARG A 178 27.83 -11.78 -6.41
C ARG A 178 28.68 -10.74 -7.15
N LEU A 179 28.44 -10.53 -8.44
CA LEU A 179 29.19 -9.58 -9.26
C LEU A 179 28.78 -8.13 -9.01
N THR A 180 27.50 -7.88 -8.74
CA THR A 180 26.97 -6.52 -8.50
C THR A 180 26.71 -6.24 -7.02
N GLY A 181 26.91 -7.23 -6.13
CA GLY A 181 26.56 -7.14 -4.71
C GLY A 181 25.07 -6.95 -4.43
N SER A 182 24.22 -7.07 -5.45
CA SER A 182 22.78 -6.80 -5.33
C SER A 182 22.00 -8.10 -5.12
N SER A 183 21.32 -8.23 -3.97
CA SER A 183 20.15 -9.11 -3.85
C SER A 183 19.04 -8.53 -4.71
N GLY A 184 18.75 -9.19 -5.83
CA GLY A 184 17.59 -8.87 -6.66
C GLY A 184 16.56 -9.98 -6.51
N TYR A 185 15.34 -9.63 -6.12
CA TYR A 185 14.20 -10.52 -6.29
C TYR A 185 13.84 -10.59 -7.76
N VAL A 186 13.65 -11.81 -8.28
CA VAL A 186 13.04 -12.04 -9.59
C VAL A 186 11.68 -12.65 -9.33
N ILE A 187 10.62 -11.86 -9.52
CA ILE A 187 9.24 -12.30 -9.34
C ILE A 187 8.59 -12.31 -10.71
N LYS A 188 8.02 -13.46 -11.07
CA LYS A 188 7.40 -13.69 -12.36
C LYS A 188 5.89 -13.62 -12.20
N LEU A 189 5.25 -12.64 -12.82
CA LEU A 189 3.79 -12.60 -12.95
C LEU A 189 3.41 -13.50 -14.12
N THR A 190 2.59 -14.52 -13.85
CA THR A 190 2.21 -15.54 -14.84
C THR A 190 0.82 -15.26 -15.41
N ASN A 191 -0.05 -14.59 -14.64
CA ASN A 191 -1.39 -14.18 -15.06
C ASN A 191 -1.94 -13.08 -14.15
N GLY A 192 -2.90 -12.30 -14.65
CA GLY A 192 -3.66 -11.30 -13.91
C GLY A 192 -2.90 -9.99 -13.74
N SER A 193 -3.25 -9.21 -12.73
CA SER A 193 -2.68 -7.88 -12.54
C SER A 193 -2.11 -7.64 -11.16
N ALA A 194 -1.14 -6.73 -11.11
CA ALA A 194 -0.45 -6.37 -9.90
C ALA A 194 -0.18 -4.87 -9.84
N LEU A 195 -0.29 -4.31 -8.63
CA LEU A 195 0.17 -2.97 -8.30
C LEU A 195 1.48 -3.08 -7.53
N VAL A 196 2.46 -2.28 -7.91
CA VAL A 196 3.81 -2.36 -7.36
C VAL A 196 4.22 -0.99 -6.82
N TRP A 197 4.77 -1.00 -5.61
CA TRP A 197 5.32 0.19 -4.96
C TRP A 197 6.76 -0.06 -4.55
N VAL A 198 7.64 0.87 -4.92
CA VAL A 198 9.07 0.82 -4.63
C VAL A 198 9.45 2.11 -3.90
N PRO A 199 9.74 2.08 -2.58
CA PRO A 199 10.14 3.28 -1.86
C PRO A 199 11.53 3.77 -2.30
N ASP A 200 11.85 5.02 -2.00
CA ASP A 200 13.09 5.69 -2.44
C ASP A 200 14.38 5.01 -1.95
N ASN A 201 14.28 4.22 -0.88
CA ASN A 201 15.41 3.52 -0.27
C ASN A 201 15.45 2.02 -0.61
N ALA A 202 14.52 1.51 -1.42
CA ALA A 202 14.49 0.10 -1.80
C ALA A 202 15.66 -0.26 -2.72
N LYS A 203 16.11 -1.51 -2.61
CA LYS A 203 17.04 -2.07 -3.60
C LYS A 203 16.29 -2.31 -4.91
N LEU A 204 16.98 -2.14 -6.02
CA LEU A 204 16.46 -2.49 -7.34
C LEU A 204 16.14 -3.99 -7.39
N PHE A 205 14.95 -4.32 -7.87
CA PHE A 205 14.55 -5.70 -8.18
C PHE A 205 14.01 -5.75 -9.62
N SER A 206 13.77 -6.97 -10.11
CA SER A 206 13.27 -7.21 -11.45
C SER A 206 12.00 -8.03 -11.38
N LEU A 207 10.97 -7.58 -12.06
CA LEU A 207 9.77 -8.36 -12.31
C LEU A 207 9.88 -8.95 -13.72
N LYS A 208 9.40 -10.18 -13.89
CA LYS A 208 9.30 -10.84 -15.19
C LYS A 208 7.85 -11.04 -15.57
N MET A 209 7.56 -10.84 -16.84
CA MET A 209 6.25 -11.10 -17.46
C MET A 209 6.43 -12.27 -18.42
N GLU A 210 5.64 -13.32 -18.23
CA GLU A 210 5.80 -14.62 -18.90
C GLU A 210 5.36 -14.59 -20.37
N ALA A 211 4.15 -14.13 -20.64
CA ALA A 211 3.45 -14.15 -21.92
C ALA A 211 4.25 -13.47 -23.03
N VAL A 212 4.94 -12.36 -22.73
CA VAL A 212 5.76 -11.65 -23.72
C VAL A 212 7.27 -11.78 -23.47
N ASN A 213 7.66 -12.57 -22.47
CA ASN A 213 9.04 -12.68 -21.99
C ASN A 213 9.67 -11.29 -21.80
N ALA A 214 9.09 -10.45 -20.94
CA ALA A 214 9.63 -9.12 -20.65
C ALA A 214 10.15 -9.03 -19.21
N SER A 215 11.04 -8.06 -19.00
CA SER A 215 11.50 -7.66 -17.68
C SER A 215 11.08 -6.22 -17.37
N VAL A 216 10.60 -5.99 -16.15
CA VAL A 216 10.24 -4.69 -15.60
C VAL A 216 11.20 -4.39 -14.45
N ARG A 217 11.94 -3.29 -14.55
CA ARG A 217 12.91 -2.84 -13.55
C ARG A 217 12.49 -1.47 -13.03
N PRO A 218 11.79 -1.40 -11.89
CA PRO A 218 11.45 -0.11 -11.29
C PRO A 218 12.68 0.58 -10.73
N LEU A 219 12.73 1.91 -10.86
CA LEU A 219 13.66 2.73 -10.09
C LEU A 219 13.10 3.02 -8.70
N ALA A 220 13.97 3.50 -7.82
CA ALA A 220 13.58 3.96 -6.49
C ALA A 220 12.48 5.04 -6.58
N GLY A 221 11.46 4.95 -5.74
CA GLY A 221 10.31 5.85 -5.73
C GLY A 221 9.24 5.53 -6.78
N ALA A 222 9.40 4.45 -7.56
CA ALA A 222 8.45 4.10 -8.59
C ALA A 222 7.18 3.44 -8.03
N ALA A 223 6.06 3.78 -8.65
CA ALA A 223 4.75 3.16 -8.44
C ALA A 223 4.17 2.83 -9.81
N PHE A 224 3.74 1.60 -10.02
CA PHE A 224 3.24 1.19 -11.34
C PHE A 224 2.25 0.03 -11.25
N TYR A 225 1.46 -0.10 -12.29
CA TYR A 225 0.60 -1.24 -12.54
C TYR A 225 1.19 -2.11 -13.63
N MET A 226 1.01 -3.40 -13.49
CA MET A 226 1.32 -4.36 -14.52
C MET A 226 0.18 -5.35 -14.65
N GLU A 227 -0.07 -5.79 -15.87
CA GLU A 227 -1.09 -6.78 -16.19
C GLU A 227 -0.55 -7.75 -17.22
N GLU A 228 -0.80 -9.03 -16.94
CA GLU A 228 -0.43 -10.15 -17.76
C GLU A 228 -1.70 -10.88 -18.19
N GLY A 229 -1.89 -10.99 -19.49
CA GLY A 229 -2.99 -11.75 -20.06
C GLY A 229 -2.55 -12.66 -21.20
N PRO A 230 -3.48 -13.42 -21.79
CA PRO A 230 -3.18 -14.32 -22.89
C PRO A 230 -2.58 -13.57 -24.09
N GLY A 231 -1.27 -13.70 -24.29
CA GLY A 231 -0.54 -13.12 -25.42
C GLY A 231 -0.25 -11.61 -25.32
N TYR A 232 -0.45 -11.00 -24.15
CA TYR A 232 -0.11 -9.60 -23.95
C TYR A 232 0.40 -9.29 -22.53
N SER A 233 1.13 -8.18 -22.46
CA SER A 233 1.60 -7.59 -21.20
C SER A 233 1.42 -6.08 -21.25
N LEU A 234 0.94 -5.50 -20.16
CA LEU A 234 0.77 -4.06 -19.99
C LEU A 234 1.57 -3.59 -18.78
N VAL A 235 2.29 -2.48 -18.92
CA VAL A 235 2.95 -1.78 -17.82
C VAL A 235 2.56 -0.30 -17.86
N GLN A 236 2.12 0.22 -16.73
CA GLN A 236 1.65 1.59 -16.57
C GLN A 236 2.39 2.26 -15.42
N ALA A 237 3.29 3.21 -15.71
CA ALA A 237 4.06 3.94 -14.71
C ALA A 237 3.20 5.04 -14.10
N ALA A 238 2.77 4.86 -12.86
CA ALA A 238 1.92 5.83 -12.16
C ALA A 238 2.74 6.93 -11.48
N LYS A 239 3.90 6.58 -10.91
CA LYS A 239 4.85 7.48 -10.28
C LYS A 239 6.28 7.02 -10.55
N GLY A 240 7.19 7.97 -10.67
CA GLY A 240 8.61 7.67 -10.87
C GLY A 240 8.88 7.09 -12.25
N ARG A 241 9.97 6.35 -12.38
CA ARG A 241 10.41 5.78 -13.65
C ARG A 241 10.52 4.26 -13.56
N VAL A 242 10.02 3.60 -14.60
CA VAL A 242 10.11 2.15 -14.78
C VAL A 242 10.85 1.84 -16.06
N VAL A 243 11.85 0.96 -15.99
CA VAL A 243 12.55 0.47 -17.18
C VAL A 243 11.89 -0.83 -17.62
N PHE A 244 11.42 -0.87 -18.86
CA PHE A 244 10.71 -2.01 -19.42
C PHE A 244 11.47 -2.60 -20.60
N GLU A 245 11.77 -3.89 -20.53
CA GLU A 245 12.70 -4.60 -21.40
C GLU A 245 12.05 -5.87 -21.95
N PRO A 246 11.43 -5.81 -23.14
CA PRO A 246 11.01 -7.01 -23.84
C PRO A 246 12.24 -7.84 -24.22
N LEU A 247 12.31 -9.09 -23.77
CA LEU A 247 13.42 -10.01 -24.09
C LEU A 247 13.17 -10.81 -25.36
N SER A 248 12.05 -10.56 -26.06
CA SER A 248 11.82 -11.09 -27.39
C SER A 248 12.83 -10.49 -28.37
N ALA A 249 13.54 -11.36 -29.10
CA ALA A 249 14.55 -10.98 -30.09
C ALA A 249 14.04 -9.99 -31.15
N ARG A 250 12.72 -9.96 -31.41
CA ARG A 250 12.10 -9.04 -32.37
C ARG A 250 11.99 -7.60 -31.89
N TYR A 251 12.06 -7.35 -30.58
CA TYR A 251 11.70 -6.06 -29.99
C TYR A 251 12.70 -5.61 -28.93
N TYR A 252 14.00 -5.87 -29.12
CA TYR A 252 15.03 -5.48 -28.16
C TYR A 252 15.22 -3.95 -28.14
N ARG A 253 14.27 -3.26 -27.50
CA ARG A 253 14.32 -1.83 -27.24
C ARG A 253 13.95 -1.62 -25.77
N VAL A 254 14.95 -1.24 -24.99
CA VAL A 254 14.75 -0.81 -23.61
C VAL A 254 13.90 0.45 -23.62
N MET A 255 12.74 0.39 -22.98
CA MET A 255 11.83 1.52 -22.81
C MET A 255 11.98 2.10 -21.41
N LYS A 256 12.02 3.42 -21.32
CA LYS A 256 11.95 4.14 -20.05
C LYS A 256 10.55 4.75 -19.98
N LEU A 257 9.74 4.26 -19.06
CA LEU A 257 8.39 4.74 -18.82
C LEU A 257 8.45 5.71 -17.64
N ASP A 258 8.23 6.99 -17.91
CA ASP A 258 8.08 8.02 -16.88
C ASP A 258 6.62 8.06 -16.39
N SER A 259 6.36 8.75 -15.27
CA SER A 259 5.00 8.92 -14.71
C SER A 259 3.98 9.31 -15.78
N GLY A 260 2.84 8.62 -15.80
CA GLY A 260 1.79 8.81 -16.80
C GLY A 260 2.06 8.10 -18.14
N SER A 261 3.14 7.33 -18.28
CA SER A 261 3.44 6.56 -19.50
C SER A 261 3.03 5.11 -19.36
N GLN A 262 2.67 4.48 -20.48
CA GLN A 262 2.39 3.05 -20.56
C GLN A 262 3.07 2.36 -21.74
N ALA A 263 3.36 1.08 -21.57
CA ALA A 263 3.78 0.18 -22.63
C ALA A 263 2.86 -1.04 -22.67
N TYR A 264 2.38 -1.36 -23.86
CA TYR A 264 1.58 -2.53 -24.16
C TYR A 264 2.32 -3.40 -25.16
N VAL A 265 2.57 -4.66 -24.81
CA VAL A 265 3.32 -5.62 -25.63
C VAL A 265 2.42 -6.76 -26.02
N THR A 266 2.53 -7.17 -27.27
CA THR A 266 1.88 -8.35 -27.84
C THR A 266 2.86 -9.08 -28.74
N ALA A 267 2.46 -10.24 -29.27
CA ALA A 267 3.20 -10.91 -30.35
C ALA A 267 3.40 -10.01 -31.60
N ALA A 268 2.43 -9.13 -31.88
CA ALA A 268 2.47 -8.20 -33.01
C ALA A 268 3.43 -7.02 -32.81
N GLY A 269 3.87 -6.77 -31.57
CA GLY A 269 4.85 -5.75 -31.26
C GLY A 269 4.53 -4.94 -30.02
N VAL A 270 5.25 -3.84 -29.90
CA VAL A 270 5.23 -2.95 -28.73
C VAL A 270 4.56 -1.64 -29.10
N ARG A 271 3.57 -1.24 -28.31
CA ARG A 271 2.93 0.08 -28.39
C ARG A 271 3.23 0.84 -27.10
N THR A 272 3.57 2.12 -27.23
CA THR A 272 3.73 3.02 -26.10
C THR A 272 2.66 4.10 -26.17
N GLY A 273 2.25 4.63 -25.03
CA GLY A 273 1.22 5.65 -24.96
C GLY A 273 1.26 6.41 -23.64
N VAL A 274 0.39 7.41 -23.55
CA VAL A 274 0.17 8.20 -22.34
C VAL A 274 -1.11 7.70 -21.67
N ILE A 275 -1.09 7.60 -20.34
CA ILE A 275 -2.22 7.25 -19.50
C ILE A 275 -2.98 8.54 -19.20
N ALA A 276 -4.32 8.48 -19.17
CA ALA A 276 -5.12 9.60 -18.72
C ALA A 276 -4.70 10.04 -17.30
N GLY A 277 -4.64 11.35 -17.07
CA GLY A 277 -4.19 11.92 -15.80
C GLY A 277 -4.98 11.40 -14.59
N ASP A 278 -6.30 11.27 -14.74
CA ASP A 278 -7.20 10.81 -13.68
C ASP A 278 -6.92 9.36 -13.26
N THR A 279 -6.64 8.48 -14.23
CA THR A 279 -6.28 7.08 -13.95
C THR A 279 -4.97 7.00 -13.19
N THR A 280 -3.98 7.80 -13.60
CA THR A 280 -2.67 7.88 -12.93
C THR A 280 -2.83 8.30 -11.47
N GLN A 281 -3.61 9.35 -11.21
CA GLN A 281 -3.87 9.82 -9.85
C GLN A 281 -4.62 8.81 -8.99
N ALA A 282 -5.60 8.11 -9.55
CA ALA A 282 -6.34 7.06 -8.84
C ALA A 282 -5.42 5.91 -8.39
N MET A 283 -4.52 5.46 -9.28
CA MET A 283 -3.55 4.40 -8.96
C MET A 283 -2.56 4.82 -7.88
N VAL A 284 -2.03 6.04 -7.97
CA VAL A 284 -1.12 6.58 -6.95
C VAL A 284 -1.82 6.65 -5.60
N LYS A 285 -3.06 7.15 -5.58
CA LYS A 285 -3.86 7.26 -4.35
C LYS A 285 -4.16 5.89 -3.74
N GLU A 286 -4.50 4.89 -4.56
CA GLU A 286 -4.70 3.50 -4.12
C GLU A 286 -3.42 2.96 -3.45
N LEU A 287 -2.27 3.08 -4.12
CA LEU A 287 -0.98 2.63 -3.61
C LEU A 287 -0.53 3.37 -2.34
N GLU A 288 -0.72 4.68 -2.27
CA GLU A 288 -0.40 5.47 -1.08
C GLU A 288 -1.30 5.10 0.09
N SER A 289 -2.60 4.90 -0.13
CA SER A 289 -3.54 4.46 0.91
C SER A 289 -3.15 3.09 1.48
N MET A 290 -2.73 2.17 0.61
CA MET A 290 -2.21 0.86 1.00
C MET A 290 -0.91 0.94 1.78
N HIS A 291 0.03 1.77 1.33
CA HIS A 291 1.30 1.97 2.04
C HIS A 291 1.07 2.49 3.46
N VAL A 292 0.16 3.45 3.61
CA VAL A 292 -0.25 3.97 4.93
C VAL A 292 -0.90 2.87 5.77
N PHE A 293 -1.80 2.08 5.18
CA PHE A 293 -2.43 0.94 5.85
C PHE A 293 -1.40 -0.08 6.34
N LEU A 294 -0.46 -0.50 5.48
CA LEU A 294 0.59 -1.47 5.80
C LEU A 294 1.50 -0.95 6.93
N LYS A 295 1.95 0.31 6.83
CA LYS A 295 2.74 0.95 7.90
C LYS A 295 2.00 0.98 9.23
N ASN A 296 0.70 1.20 9.22
CA ASN A 296 -0.08 1.28 10.46
C ASN A 296 -0.45 -0.11 11.03
N THR A 297 -0.52 -1.13 10.18
CA THR A 297 -1.01 -2.48 10.54
C THR A 297 0.11 -3.46 10.87
N ILE A 298 1.28 -3.33 10.21
CA ILE A 298 2.43 -4.24 10.39
C ILE A 298 3.32 -3.80 11.57
N ILE A 299 3.33 -2.51 11.92
CA ILE A 299 4.25 -1.96 12.95
C ILE A 299 3.78 -2.22 14.40
N LYS A 300 2.70 -2.96 14.63
CA LYS A 300 2.35 -3.44 15.97
C LYS A 300 2.15 -4.95 15.97
N PRO A 301 3.22 -5.75 16.20
CA PRO A 301 2.99 -7.07 16.79
C PRO A 301 2.16 -6.84 18.05
N ALA A 302 1.05 -7.57 18.21
CA ALA A 302 0.35 -7.54 19.48
C ALA A 302 1.38 -7.92 20.56
N PRO A 303 1.51 -7.15 21.65
CA PRO A 303 2.45 -7.48 22.71
C PRO A 303 2.13 -8.89 23.21
N GLY A 304 3.06 -9.84 22.99
CA GLY A 304 2.91 -11.24 23.38
C GLY A 304 2.90 -12.28 22.24
N LEU A 305 2.82 -11.90 20.96
CA LEU A 305 2.94 -12.87 19.85
C LEU A 305 4.40 -13.01 19.41
N LEU A 306 5.01 -14.16 19.72
CA LEU A 306 6.29 -14.57 19.16
C LEU A 306 6.17 -14.72 17.62
N PRO A 307 7.23 -14.41 16.84
CA PRO A 307 7.24 -14.71 15.42
C PRO A 307 7.07 -16.22 15.23
N VAL A 308 5.93 -16.63 14.65
CA VAL A 308 5.70 -18.01 14.26
C VAL A 308 6.73 -18.34 13.18
N ARG A 309 7.75 -19.14 13.53
CA ARG A 309 8.57 -19.82 12.54
C ARG A 309 7.64 -20.78 11.79
N GLY A 310 7.36 -20.48 10.53
CA GLY A 310 6.50 -21.29 9.68
C GLY A 310 6.88 -22.77 9.75
N ARG A 311 5.97 -23.59 10.27
CA ARG A 311 5.98 -25.04 10.15
C ARG A 311 4.75 -25.41 9.32
N GLU A 312 5.02 -26.19 8.28
CA GLU A 312 4.12 -26.95 7.40
C GLU A 312 3.01 -26.16 6.67
N VAL A 313 3.29 -25.88 5.40
CA VAL A 313 2.26 -25.87 4.36
C VAL A 313 2.23 -27.30 3.81
N ASP A 314 1.07 -27.95 3.89
CA ASP A 314 0.87 -29.31 3.42
C ASP A 314 1.25 -29.42 1.93
N TYR A 315 2.25 -30.26 1.66
CA TYR A 315 2.56 -30.73 0.32
C TYR A 315 1.47 -31.72 -0.09
N TRP A 316 0.55 -31.31 -0.96
CA TRP A 316 -0.16 -32.26 -1.80
C TRP A 316 0.69 -32.50 -3.05
N GLY A 317 1.46 -33.60 -2.98
CA GLY A 317 2.17 -34.15 -4.13
C GLY A 317 1.21 -34.81 -5.11
N SER A 318 1.49 -34.56 -6.39
CA SER A 318 1.25 -35.37 -7.59
C SER A 318 0.40 -36.65 -7.50
N GLU A 319 -0.63 -36.70 -8.34
CA GLU A 319 -0.58 -37.50 -9.59
C GLU A 319 -0.88 -36.59 -10.79
#